data_AF-A0A1E8W0E6-F1
#
_entry.id   AF-A0A1E8W0E6-F1
#
_cell.length_a   1.000
_cell.length_b   1.000
_cell.length_c   1.000
_cell.angle_alpha   90.00
_cell.angle_beta   90.00
_cell.angle_gamma   90.00
#
_symmetry.space_group_name_H-M   'P 1'
#
loop_
_entity.id
_entity.type
_entity.pdbx_description
1 polymer ?
#
loop_
_entity_poly.entity_id
_entity_poly.type
_entity_poly.pdbx_seq_one_letter_code
_entity_poly.pdbx_strand_id
1 'polypeptide(L)'
;MADEIQGYAPMTDRERLYVAQALFKAMGEYVSTTGDGLRNECDADLLAMYEAEGIKSLDAKVAGKKVGTYSVTVAKEKTTTGLHTVDPEALSRWAGENGFLRIEVDYKRVEAYFKQTGEVPDGCEVVTETTPEHAKGTVLRIDPQKVADALGTALPSAVTGLLMGEVG
;
A
#
# COMPACT_ATOMS: atom_id res chain seq x y z
N MET A 1 11.41 24.88 -49.06
CA MET A 1 10.10 24.59 -48.45
C MET A 1 10.30 24.82 -46.96
N ALA A 2 10.17 26.08 -46.53
CA ALA A 2 10.28 26.43 -45.13
C ALA A 2 8.89 26.24 -44.55
N ASP A 3 8.75 25.30 -43.60
CA ASP A 3 7.53 25.20 -42.80
C ASP A 3 7.34 26.51 -42.07
N GLU A 4 6.28 27.22 -42.42
CA GLU A 4 5.76 28.31 -41.61
C GLU A 4 5.43 27.72 -40.24
N ILE A 5 6.23 28.09 -39.23
CA ILE A 5 5.86 27.88 -37.84
C ILE A 5 4.63 28.75 -37.62
N GLN A 6 3.47 28.15 -37.79
CA GLN A 6 2.17 28.78 -37.58
C GLN A 6 2.13 29.21 -36.12
N GLY A 7 2.34 30.52 -35.89
CA GLY A 7 2.26 31.11 -34.57
C GLY A 7 0.88 30.88 -34.01
N TYR A 8 0.74 29.95 -33.07
CA TYR A 8 -0.50 29.72 -32.36
C TYR A 8 -0.91 31.02 -31.67
N ALA A 9 -2.17 31.42 -31.85
CA ALA A 9 -2.74 32.51 -31.06
C ALA A 9 -2.55 32.18 -29.56
N PRO A 10 -2.29 33.19 -28.71
CA PRO A 10 -2.16 32.95 -27.27
C PRO A 10 -3.43 32.27 -26.75
N MET A 11 -3.25 31.12 -26.09
CA MET A 11 -4.37 30.34 -25.55
C MET A 11 -5.20 31.18 -24.59
N THR A 12 -6.52 31.03 -24.69
CA THR A 12 -7.45 31.56 -23.69
C THR A 12 -7.26 30.85 -22.35
N ASP A 13 -7.67 31.48 -21.24
CA ASP A 13 -7.54 30.87 -19.90
C ASP A 13 -8.27 29.53 -19.76
N ARG A 14 -9.39 29.35 -20.49
CA ARG A 14 -10.12 28.07 -20.51
C ARG A 14 -9.34 26.98 -21.23
N GLU A 15 -8.73 27.29 -22.36
CA GLU A 15 -7.87 26.35 -23.08
C GLU A 15 -6.65 25.94 -22.22
N ARG A 16 -6.04 26.91 -21.53
CA ARG A 16 -4.95 26.64 -20.58
C ARG A 16 -5.39 25.70 -19.45
N LEU A 17 -6.59 25.90 -18.90
CA LEU A 17 -7.16 25.01 -17.88
C LEU A 17 -7.38 23.59 -18.42
N TYR A 18 -7.90 23.45 -19.65
CA TYR A 18 -8.14 22.12 -20.24
C TYR A 18 -6.84 21.36 -20.47
N VAL A 19 -5.79 22.03 -20.93
CA VAL A 19 -4.45 21.44 -21.07
C VAL A 19 -3.91 21.02 -19.71
N ALA A 20 -3.99 21.88 -18.69
CA ALA A 20 -3.53 21.55 -17.35
C ALA A 20 -4.27 20.33 -16.76
N GLN A 21 -5.59 20.26 -16.95
CA GLN A 21 -6.40 19.13 -16.50
C GLN A 21 -6.07 17.83 -17.24
N ALA A 22 -5.76 17.89 -18.53
CA ALA A 22 -5.34 16.74 -19.32
C ALA A 22 -3.97 16.23 -18.87
N LEU A 23 -3.01 17.13 -18.66
CA LEU A 23 -1.69 16.80 -18.12
C LEU A 23 -1.80 16.17 -16.72
N PHE A 24 -2.62 16.73 -15.84
CA PHE A 24 -2.86 16.17 -14.51
C PHE A 24 -3.38 14.74 -14.57
N LYS A 25 -4.33 14.44 -15.47
CA LYS A 25 -4.87 13.08 -15.63
C LYS A 25 -3.82 12.12 -16.17
N ALA A 26 -3.10 12.49 -17.24
CA ALA A 26 -2.07 11.65 -17.83
C ALA A 26 -0.93 11.36 -16.83
N MET A 27 -0.48 12.38 -16.09
CA MET A 27 0.52 12.20 -15.03
C MET A 27 -0.02 11.37 -13.88
N GLY A 28 -1.29 11.55 -13.50
CA GLY A 28 -1.97 10.78 -12.48
C GLY A 28 -2.01 9.28 -12.79
N GLU A 29 -2.29 8.93 -14.05
CA GLU A 29 -2.22 7.55 -14.53
C GLU A 29 -0.78 7.00 -14.50
N TYR A 30 0.19 7.80 -14.94
CA TYR A 30 1.61 7.42 -14.95
C TYR A 30 2.18 7.15 -13.55
N VAL A 31 1.73 7.88 -12.53
CA VAL A 31 2.15 7.73 -11.13
C VAL A 31 1.16 6.95 -10.26
N SER A 32 0.14 6.33 -10.87
CA SER A 32 -0.88 5.56 -10.15
C SER A 32 -0.31 4.25 -9.61
N THR A 33 -0.78 3.82 -8.44
CA THR A 33 -0.49 2.48 -7.88
C THR A 33 -1.31 1.37 -8.57
N THR A 34 -2.09 1.69 -9.59
CA THR A 34 -2.93 0.75 -10.33
C THR A 34 -2.72 0.92 -11.83
N GLY A 35 -2.70 -0.19 -12.57
CA GLY A 35 -2.44 -0.20 -14.02
C GLY A 35 -0.94 -0.29 -14.33
N ASP A 36 -0.57 0.04 -15.57
CA ASP A 36 0.75 -0.26 -16.12
C ASP A 36 1.67 0.98 -16.23
N GLY A 37 1.49 1.96 -15.32
CA GLY A 37 2.30 3.17 -15.27
C GLY A 37 3.67 2.96 -14.60
N LEU A 38 4.57 3.96 -14.70
CA LEU A 38 5.91 3.93 -14.12
C LEU A 38 5.91 3.59 -12.62
N ARG A 39 4.90 4.08 -11.89
CA ARG A 39 4.76 3.79 -10.46
C ARG A 39 4.66 2.27 -10.21
N ASN A 40 3.91 1.55 -11.04
CA ASN A 40 3.70 0.11 -10.88
C ASN A 40 4.99 -0.67 -11.17
N GLU A 41 5.75 -0.27 -12.20
CA GLU A 41 7.06 -0.85 -12.51
C GLU A 41 8.03 -0.68 -11.33
N CYS A 42 8.13 0.55 -10.78
CA CYS A 42 8.99 0.80 -9.63
C CYS A 42 8.52 0.08 -8.35
N ASP A 43 7.21 -0.14 -8.21
CA ASP A 43 6.64 -0.90 -7.09
C ASP A 43 7.06 -2.37 -7.17
N ALA A 44 6.97 -2.97 -8.37
CA ALA A 44 7.41 -4.34 -8.61
C ALA A 44 8.91 -4.50 -8.30
N ASP A 45 9.74 -3.56 -8.75
CA ASP A 45 11.19 -3.58 -8.49
C ASP A 45 11.50 -3.50 -6.99
N LEU A 46 10.87 -2.58 -6.26
CA LEU A 46 11.10 -2.43 -4.82
C LEU A 46 10.61 -3.66 -4.04
N LEU A 47 9.49 -4.27 -4.45
CA LEU A 47 9.00 -5.51 -3.86
C LEU A 47 9.95 -6.68 -4.14
N ALA A 48 10.48 -6.79 -5.35
CA ALA A 48 11.48 -7.80 -5.69
C ALA A 48 12.77 -7.63 -4.87
N MET A 49 13.23 -6.38 -4.66
CA MET A 49 14.37 -6.09 -3.78
C MET A 49 14.10 -6.47 -2.31
N TYR A 50 12.87 -6.28 -1.84
CA TYR A 50 12.49 -6.72 -0.51
C TYR A 50 12.51 -8.25 -0.38
N GLU A 51 11.97 -8.96 -1.37
CA GLU A 51 11.95 -10.43 -1.38
C GLU A 51 13.36 -11.03 -1.49
N ALA A 52 14.23 -10.45 -2.33
CA ALA A 52 15.57 -10.96 -2.56
C ALA A 52 16.57 -10.56 -1.45
N GLU A 53 16.49 -9.33 -0.94
CA GLU A 53 17.54 -8.73 -0.11
C GLU A 53 17.03 -8.17 1.23
N GLY A 54 15.71 -8.17 1.47
CA GLY A 54 15.12 -7.59 2.66
C GLY A 54 15.12 -6.06 2.69
N ILE A 55 15.34 -5.40 1.54
CA ILE A 55 15.36 -3.93 1.44
C ILE A 55 13.95 -3.37 1.70
N LYS A 56 13.77 -2.72 2.86
CA LYS A 56 12.47 -2.15 3.26
C LYS A 56 12.25 -0.71 2.77
N SER A 57 13.31 0.00 2.40
CA SER A 57 13.23 1.40 2.02
C SER A 57 14.44 1.87 1.22
N LEU A 58 14.17 2.78 0.28
CA LEU A 58 15.14 3.53 -0.50
C LEU A 58 14.95 5.04 -0.26
N ASP A 59 16.04 5.78 -0.35
CA ASP A 59 15.98 7.23 -0.46
C ASP A 59 15.57 7.62 -1.89
N ALA A 60 14.47 8.35 -2.04
CA ALA A 60 14.12 8.93 -3.33
C ALA A 60 15.06 10.12 -3.59
N LYS A 61 15.84 10.04 -4.67
CA LYS A 61 16.83 11.08 -5.03
C LYS A 61 16.56 11.62 -6.43
N VAL A 62 16.69 12.93 -6.57
CA VAL A 62 16.68 13.63 -7.87
C VAL A 62 17.98 14.42 -7.94
N ALA A 63 18.72 14.29 -9.05
CA ALA A 63 20.04 14.90 -9.22
C ALA A 63 20.99 14.67 -8.02
N GLY A 64 20.96 13.47 -7.43
CA GLY A 64 21.77 13.08 -6.26
C GLY A 64 21.30 13.63 -4.91
N LYS A 65 20.33 14.55 -4.87
CA LYS A 65 19.76 15.12 -3.64
C LYS A 65 18.54 14.31 -3.19
N LYS A 66 18.43 14.06 -1.88
CA LYS A 66 17.28 13.36 -1.29
C LYS A 66 16.05 14.27 -1.32
N VAL A 67 14.98 13.78 -1.95
CA VAL A 67 13.70 14.47 -2.10
C VAL A 67 12.55 13.74 -1.41
N GLY A 68 12.80 12.54 -0.90
CA GLY A 68 11.74 11.72 -0.32
C GLY A 68 12.21 10.32 0.07
N THR A 69 11.24 9.43 0.20
CA THR A 69 11.45 8.03 0.59
C THR A 69 10.47 7.14 -0.15
N TYR A 70 10.96 5.97 -0.56
CA TYR A 70 10.19 4.92 -1.18
C TYR A 70 10.35 3.65 -0.35
N SER A 71 9.27 3.19 0.28
CA SER A 71 9.32 2.13 1.29
C SER A 71 8.30 1.03 1.01
N VAL A 72 8.65 -0.20 1.39
CA VAL A 72 7.72 -1.33 1.44
C VAL A 72 6.86 -1.22 2.69
N THR A 73 5.56 -1.47 2.55
CA THR A 73 4.66 -1.69 3.67
C THR A 73 4.68 -3.17 4.00
N VAL A 74 5.10 -3.52 5.21
CA VAL A 74 5.18 -4.92 5.66
C VAL A 74 4.04 -5.29 6.61
N ALA A 75 3.46 -6.47 6.39
CA ALA A 75 2.68 -7.16 7.41
C ALA A 75 3.65 -7.72 8.42
N LYS A 76 3.55 -7.32 9.69
CA LYS A 76 4.37 -7.93 10.74
C LYS A 76 4.00 -9.39 10.92
N GLU A 77 4.99 -10.19 11.30
CA GLU A 77 4.77 -11.55 11.77
C GLU A 77 3.67 -11.56 12.84
N LYS A 78 2.74 -12.52 12.72
CA LYS A 78 1.64 -12.68 13.65
C LYS A 78 1.50 -14.14 14.00
N THR A 79 1.68 -14.45 15.27
CA THR A 79 1.34 -15.75 15.85
C THR A 79 -0.07 -15.68 16.43
N THR A 80 -0.93 -16.60 15.99
CA THR A 80 -2.27 -16.79 16.53
C THR A 80 -2.41 -18.18 17.10
N THR A 81 -2.82 -18.26 18.36
CA THR A 81 -3.18 -19.50 19.02
C THR A 81 -4.71 -19.64 19.03
N GLY A 82 -5.20 -20.77 18.55
CA GLY A 82 -6.63 -21.07 18.45
C GLY A 82 -6.93 -22.53 18.72
N LEU A 83 -8.20 -22.88 18.59
CA LEU A 83 -8.69 -24.24 18.72
C LEU A 83 -8.94 -24.83 17.33
N HIS A 84 -8.49 -26.07 17.12
CA HIS A 84 -8.86 -26.86 15.96
C HIS A 84 -9.67 -28.07 16.41
N THR A 85 -10.82 -28.29 15.79
CA THR A 85 -11.69 -29.42 16.11
C THR A 85 -11.21 -30.67 15.39
N VAL A 86 -10.74 -31.66 16.16
CA VAL A 86 -10.26 -32.96 15.68
C VAL A 86 -11.28 -34.07 15.92
N ASP A 87 -12.19 -33.90 16.87
CA ASP A 87 -13.32 -34.80 17.13
C ASP A 87 -14.60 -33.97 17.36
N PRO A 88 -15.44 -33.83 16.31
CA PRO A 88 -16.70 -33.09 16.40
C PRO A 88 -17.73 -33.67 17.37
N GLU A 89 -17.71 -34.99 17.60
CA GLU A 89 -18.67 -35.65 18.51
C GLU A 89 -18.30 -35.38 19.97
N ALA A 90 -17.01 -35.48 20.31
CA ALA A 90 -16.51 -35.11 21.62
C ALA A 90 -16.75 -33.61 21.91
N LEU A 91 -16.49 -32.74 20.94
CA LEU A 91 -16.77 -31.31 21.08
C LEU A 91 -18.25 -31.02 21.29
N SER A 92 -19.13 -31.69 20.56
CA SER A 92 -20.58 -31.51 20.70
C SER A 92 -21.07 -31.94 22.09
N ARG A 93 -20.53 -33.04 22.63
CA ARG A 93 -20.85 -33.50 23.99
C ARG A 93 -20.39 -32.49 25.05
N TRP A 94 -19.13 -32.08 24.99
CA TRP A 94 -18.56 -31.08 25.91
C TRP A 94 -19.31 -29.75 25.82
N ALA A 95 -19.67 -29.30 24.61
CA ALA A 95 -20.44 -28.09 24.42
C ALA A 95 -21.86 -28.21 25.00
N GLY A 96 -22.47 -29.40 24.95
CA GLY A 96 -23.74 -29.70 25.60
C GLY A 96 -23.66 -29.56 27.12
N GLU A 97 -22.63 -30.15 27.73
CA GLU A 97 -22.40 -30.12 29.18
C GLU A 97 -22.08 -28.72 29.71
N ASN A 98 -21.40 -27.90 28.90
CA ASN A 98 -20.96 -26.55 29.26
C ASN A 98 -21.89 -25.42 28.77
N GLY A 99 -23.06 -25.75 28.18
CA GLY A 99 -24.06 -24.77 27.75
C GLY A 99 -23.67 -23.94 26.52
N PHE A 100 -22.76 -24.47 25.70
CA PHE A 100 -22.33 -23.91 24.42
C PHE A 100 -23.00 -24.56 23.20
N LEU A 101 -23.84 -25.57 23.40
CA LEU A 101 -24.65 -26.21 22.35
C LEU A 101 -26.09 -25.67 22.37
N ARG A 102 -26.61 -25.23 21.22
CA ARG A 102 -28.03 -24.86 21.04
C ARG A 102 -28.72 -25.77 20.02
N ILE A 103 -28.56 -25.42 18.74
CA ILE A 103 -28.87 -26.27 17.59
C ILE A 103 -27.56 -26.82 17.02
N GLU A 104 -26.53 -25.98 17.04
CA GLU A 104 -25.14 -26.29 16.71
C GLU A 104 -24.23 -25.78 17.82
N VAL A 105 -22.96 -26.20 17.79
CA VAL A 105 -21.93 -25.74 18.72
C VAL A 105 -21.65 -24.25 18.47
N ASP A 106 -21.72 -23.44 19.53
CA ASP A 106 -21.38 -22.02 19.47
C ASP A 106 -19.86 -21.83 19.56
N TYR A 107 -19.17 -22.03 18.43
CA TYR A 107 -17.71 -21.93 18.33
C TYR A 107 -17.14 -20.60 18.86
N LYS A 108 -17.90 -19.49 18.76
CA LYS A 108 -17.46 -18.20 19.30
C LYS A 108 -17.37 -18.23 20.82
N ARG A 109 -18.36 -18.85 21.48
CA ARG A 109 -18.36 -18.99 22.95
C ARG A 109 -17.35 -20.03 23.41
N VAL A 110 -17.14 -21.10 22.64
CA VAL A 110 -16.09 -22.09 22.89
C VAL A 110 -14.70 -21.46 22.82
N GLU A 111 -14.41 -20.67 21.78
CA GLU A 111 -13.15 -19.92 21.70
C GLU A 111 -12.99 -18.90 22.82
N ALA A 112 -14.06 -18.19 23.19
CA ALA A 112 -14.03 -17.23 24.28
C ALA A 112 -13.73 -17.92 25.63
N TYR A 113 -14.32 -19.10 25.86
CA TYR A 113 -14.06 -19.95 27.01
C TYR A 113 -12.57 -20.32 27.09
N PHE A 114 -12.00 -20.83 25.99
CA PHE A 114 -10.57 -21.16 25.93
C PHE A 114 -9.67 -19.94 26.16
N LYS A 115 -9.99 -18.79 25.54
CA LYS A 115 -9.23 -17.54 25.75
C LYS A 115 -9.29 -17.03 27.20
N GLN A 116 -10.39 -17.30 27.92
CA GLN A 116 -10.59 -16.85 29.29
C GLN A 116 -10.00 -17.82 30.33
N THR A 117 -10.09 -19.12 30.08
CA THR A 117 -9.77 -20.17 31.07
C THR A 117 -8.47 -20.89 30.78
N GLY A 118 -8.01 -20.90 29.52
CA GLY A 118 -6.88 -21.71 29.05
C GLY A 118 -7.21 -23.20 28.93
N GLU A 119 -8.43 -23.62 29.25
CA GLU A 119 -8.85 -25.02 29.16
C GLU A 119 -9.26 -25.37 27.73
N VAL A 120 -8.72 -26.48 27.24
CA VAL A 120 -8.97 -26.98 25.89
C VAL A 120 -10.26 -27.81 25.91
N PRO A 121 -11.29 -27.44 25.14
CA PRO A 121 -12.51 -28.23 25.01
C PRO A 121 -12.22 -29.64 24.49
N ASP A 122 -13.01 -30.62 24.92
CA ASP A 122 -12.86 -31.97 24.40
C ASP A 122 -13.07 -32.01 22.89
N GLY A 123 -12.32 -32.89 22.22
CA GLY A 123 -12.32 -32.98 20.76
C GLY A 123 -11.71 -31.77 20.04
N CYS A 124 -11.11 -30.82 20.77
CA CYS A 124 -10.26 -29.77 20.22
C CYS A 124 -8.79 -29.99 20.59
N GLU A 125 -7.91 -29.44 19.76
CA GLU A 125 -6.50 -29.26 20.07
C GLU A 125 -6.11 -27.79 19.91
N VAL A 126 -5.04 -27.39 20.61
CA VAL A 126 -4.49 -26.04 20.48
C VAL A 126 -3.55 -26.00 19.28
N VAL A 127 -3.91 -25.19 18.30
CA VAL A 127 -3.05 -24.94 17.14
C VAL A 127 -2.48 -23.54 17.27
N THR A 128 -1.16 -23.45 17.08
CA THR A 128 -0.46 -22.18 16.96
C THR A 128 -0.02 -22.02 15.52
N GLU A 129 -0.58 -21.03 14.85
CA GLU A 129 -0.22 -20.68 13.48
C GLU A 129 0.57 -19.37 13.51
N THR A 130 1.76 -19.38 12.89
CA THR A 130 2.56 -18.17 12.69
C THR A 130 2.51 -17.79 11.23
N THR A 131 1.88 -16.65 10.94
CA THR A 131 2.00 -16.01 9.63
C THR A 131 3.27 -15.17 9.62
N PRO A 132 4.26 -15.46 8.76
CA PRO A 132 5.52 -14.73 8.71
C PRO A 132 5.33 -13.29 8.20
N GLU A 133 6.35 -12.45 8.43
CA GLU A 133 6.42 -11.11 7.84
C GLU A 133 6.38 -11.22 6.31
N HIS A 134 5.55 -10.39 5.66
CA HIS A 134 5.46 -10.34 4.20
C HIS A 134 5.13 -8.93 3.72
N ALA A 135 5.51 -8.60 2.49
CA ALA A 135 5.16 -7.33 1.88
C ALA A 135 3.66 -7.24 1.59
N LYS A 136 3.07 -6.06 1.81
CA LYS A 136 1.69 -5.71 1.44
C LYS A 136 1.59 -4.77 0.24
N GLY A 137 2.70 -4.15 -0.14
CA GLY A 137 2.76 -3.10 -1.14
C GLY A 137 3.81 -2.07 -0.78
N THR A 138 3.72 -0.89 -1.35
CA THR A 138 4.72 0.16 -1.20
C THR A 138 4.09 1.51 -0.89
N VAL A 139 4.92 2.46 -0.45
CA VAL A 139 4.55 3.85 -0.21
C VAL A 139 5.67 4.72 -0.74
N LEU A 140 5.30 5.74 -1.51
CA LEU A 140 6.21 6.80 -1.95
C LEU A 140 5.78 8.13 -1.36
N ARG A 141 6.74 8.80 -0.74
CA ARG A 141 6.60 10.15 -0.23
C ARG A 141 7.63 11.02 -0.91
N ILE A 142 7.18 12.00 -1.67
CA ILE A 142 8.01 13.00 -2.33
C ILE A 142 7.67 14.37 -1.75
N ASP A 143 8.70 15.17 -1.53
CA ASP A 143 8.60 16.57 -1.16
C ASP A 143 8.79 17.43 -2.44
N PRO A 144 7.72 18.07 -2.95
CA PRO A 144 7.79 18.84 -4.19
C PRO A 144 8.81 19.99 -4.13
N GLN A 145 8.95 20.63 -2.96
CA GLN A 145 9.93 21.71 -2.75
C GLN A 145 11.34 21.17 -2.96
N LYS A 146 11.66 20.03 -2.33
CA LYS A 146 12.98 19.42 -2.49
C LYS A 146 13.25 18.96 -3.92
N VAL A 147 12.23 18.52 -4.67
CA VAL A 147 12.37 18.18 -6.10
C VAL A 147 12.75 19.41 -6.90
N ALA A 148 12.05 20.52 -6.68
CA ALA A 148 12.34 21.75 -7.37
C ALA A 148 13.71 22.33 -6.99
N ASP A 149 14.07 22.33 -5.70
CA ASP A 149 15.41 22.74 -5.22
C ASP A 149 16.52 21.81 -5.75
N ALA A 150 16.20 20.55 -6.00
CA ALA A 150 17.15 19.59 -6.57
C ALA A 150 17.45 19.89 -8.03
N LEU A 151 16.42 20.26 -8.80
CA LEU A 151 16.55 20.57 -10.23
C LEU A 151 16.96 22.03 -10.48
N GLY A 152 16.68 22.94 -9.55
CA GLY A 152 17.08 24.35 -9.63
C GLY A 152 16.66 24.99 -10.94
N THR A 153 17.63 25.54 -11.69
CA THR A 153 17.42 26.20 -12.98
C THR A 153 17.14 25.24 -14.14
N ALA A 154 17.22 23.92 -13.93
CA ALA A 154 16.91 22.94 -14.97
C ALA A 154 15.39 22.80 -15.20
N LEU A 155 14.55 23.31 -14.29
CA LEU A 155 13.11 23.35 -14.47
C LEU A 155 12.68 24.59 -15.25
N PRO A 156 11.82 24.44 -16.28
CA PRO A 156 11.11 25.57 -16.84
C PRO A 156 10.34 26.31 -15.74
N SER A 157 10.32 27.65 -15.78
CA SER A 157 9.70 28.49 -14.75
C SER A 157 8.23 28.14 -14.47
N ALA A 158 7.48 27.75 -15.51
CA ALA A 158 6.10 27.30 -15.39
C ALA A 158 5.93 26.03 -14.54
N VAL A 159 6.91 25.10 -14.61
CA VAL A 159 6.90 23.86 -13.81
C VAL A 159 7.35 24.14 -12.39
N THR A 160 8.30 25.06 -12.20
CA THR A 160 8.71 25.54 -10.88
C THR A 160 7.53 26.19 -10.15
N GLY A 161 6.79 27.11 -10.79
CA GLY A 161 5.61 27.73 -10.18
C GLY A 161 4.55 26.72 -9.76
N LEU A 162 4.31 25.69 -10.59
CA LEU A 162 3.40 24.59 -10.27
C LEU A 162 3.83 23.78 -9.04
N LEU A 163 5.14 23.50 -8.89
CA LEU A 163 5.69 22.76 -7.75
C LEU A 163 5.72 23.59 -6.46
N MET A 164 5.90 24.91 -6.57
CA MET A 164 5.95 25.86 -5.46
C MET A 164 4.56 26.32 -4.99
N GLY A 165 3.50 26.00 -5.74
CA GLY A 165 2.14 26.49 -5.47
C GLY A 165 1.94 27.97 -5.82
N GLU A 166 2.87 28.57 -6.57
CA GLU A 166 2.75 29.94 -7.07
C GLU A 166 1.96 29.90 -8.38
N VAL A 167 0.64 30.06 -8.26
CA VAL A 167 -0.22 30.31 -9.43
C VAL A 167 -0.25 31.82 -9.66
N GLY A 168 0.75 32.34 -10.36
CA GLY A 168 0.83 33.77 -10.72
C GLY A 168 2.23 34.24 -11.03
#